data_AF-A0A940U8P3-F1
#
_entry.id   AF-A0A940U8P3-F1
#
_cell.length_a   1.000
_cell.length_b   1.000
_cell.length_c   1.000
_cell.angle_alpha   90.00
_cell.angle_beta   90.00
_cell.angle_gamma   90.00
#
_symmetry.space_group_name_H-M   'P 1'
#
loop_
_entity.id
_entity.type
_entity.pdbx_description
1 polymer ?
#
loop_
_entity_poly.entity_id
_entity_poly.type
_entity_poly.pdbx_seq_one_letter_code
_entity_poly.pdbx_strand_id
1 'polypeptide(L)'
;IGAKLFSHEDGSCPLIGFNLSNSVNNETIEIIAEVRKALGFETMVRIEHHITETWKSIVRQPYNRREELVSLADHVANIAAKHEGGEVEREKTRQHPSDILDYFRDKAEVEQSGAMPALLQNYLDKHESTNLTARALTENGLSFVAAPKLHHR
;
A
#
# COMPACT_ATOMS: atom_id res chain seq x y z
N ILE A 1 3.92 -21.78 3.64
CA ILE A 1 3.79 -23.25 3.78
C ILE A 1 2.55 -23.64 4.59
N GLY A 2 2.35 -23.13 5.82
CA GLY A 2 1.15 -23.44 6.62
C GLY A 2 -0.17 -23.25 5.86
N ALA A 3 -0.36 -22.10 5.21
CA ALA A 3 -1.56 -21.84 4.39
C ALA A 3 -1.83 -22.91 3.32
N LYS A 4 -0.77 -23.52 2.74
CA LYS A 4 -0.89 -24.55 1.70
C LYS A 4 -1.28 -25.90 2.30
N LEU A 5 -0.69 -26.24 3.44
CA LEU A 5 -1.00 -27.47 4.18
C LEU A 5 -2.45 -27.47 4.69
N PHE A 6 -2.99 -26.30 5.01
CA PHE A 6 -4.37 -26.11 5.48
C PHE A 6 -5.31 -25.57 4.40
N SER A 7 -4.95 -25.68 3.11
CA SER A 7 -5.87 -25.32 2.03
C SER A 7 -7.00 -26.35 1.92
N HIS A 8 -8.19 -25.90 1.54
CA HIS A 8 -9.30 -26.78 1.21
C HIS A 8 -9.01 -27.56 -0.10
N GLU A 9 -9.79 -28.61 -0.35
CA GLU A 9 -9.68 -29.42 -1.59
C GLU A 9 -9.90 -28.58 -2.86
N ASP A 10 -10.69 -27.51 -2.77
CA ASP A 10 -10.92 -26.54 -3.85
C ASP A 10 -9.76 -25.54 -4.04
N GLY A 11 -8.69 -25.65 -3.24
CA GLY A 11 -7.52 -24.79 -3.28
C GLY A 11 -7.65 -23.48 -2.49
N SER A 12 -8.79 -23.20 -1.86
CA SER A 12 -8.99 -22.00 -1.06
C SER A 12 -8.25 -22.06 0.28
N CYS A 13 -7.84 -20.91 0.80
CA CYS A 13 -7.19 -20.80 2.10
C CYS A 13 -7.50 -19.46 2.77
N PRO A 14 -7.39 -19.34 4.11
CA PRO A 14 -7.68 -18.10 4.83
C PRO A 14 -6.63 -16.99 4.64
N LEU A 15 -5.48 -17.32 4.01
CA LEU A 15 -4.46 -16.33 3.70
C LEU A 15 -4.89 -15.54 2.46
N ILE A 16 -5.01 -14.22 2.61
CA ILE A 16 -5.45 -13.32 1.52
C ILE A 16 -4.34 -12.42 1.00
N GLY A 17 -3.22 -12.29 1.71
CA GLY A 17 -2.12 -11.45 1.28
C GLY A 17 -0.84 -11.59 2.10
N PHE A 18 0.27 -11.24 1.49
CA PHE A 18 1.55 -11.04 2.15
C PHE A 18 1.75 -9.55 2.37
N ASN A 19 1.76 -9.13 3.63
CA ASN A 19 2.19 -7.79 4.00
C ASN A 19 3.71 -7.82 4.21
N LEU A 20 4.44 -7.39 3.17
CA LEU A 20 5.89 -7.45 3.17
C LEU A 20 6.49 -6.32 4.00
N SER A 21 7.67 -6.58 4.60
CA SER A 21 8.42 -5.54 5.30
C SER A 21 8.68 -4.33 4.39
N ASN A 22 8.61 -3.12 4.95
CA ASN A 22 8.98 -1.89 4.25
C ASN A 22 10.45 -1.88 3.77
N SER A 23 11.28 -2.81 4.23
CA SER A 23 12.70 -2.96 3.86
C SER A 23 12.97 -3.94 2.70
N VAL A 24 11.96 -4.64 2.16
CA VAL A 24 12.19 -5.52 0.99
C VAL A 24 12.60 -4.70 -0.22
N ASN A 25 13.27 -5.30 -1.21
CA ASN A 25 13.53 -4.68 -2.53
C ASN A 25 12.78 -5.44 -3.64
N ASN A 26 12.90 -4.99 -4.89
CA ASN A 26 12.23 -5.62 -6.05
C ASN A 26 12.61 -7.08 -6.24
N GLU A 27 13.90 -7.41 -6.16
CA GLU A 27 14.39 -8.79 -6.26
C GLU A 27 13.73 -9.70 -5.22
N THR A 28 13.59 -9.23 -3.98
CA THR A 28 12.89 -9.98 -2.92
C THR A 28 11.41 -10.18 -3.28
N ILE A 29 10.75 -9.16 -3.84
CA ILE A 29 9.34 -9.24 -4.26
C ILE A 29 9.16 -10.25 -5.40
N GLU A 30 10.07 -10.25 -6.38
CA GLU A 30 10.08 -11.20 -7.50
C GLU A 30 10.26 -12.64 -7.01
N ILE A 31 11.24 -12.88 -6.14
CA ILE A 31 11.46 -14.20 -5.53
C ILE A 31 10.21 -14.66 -4.76
N ILE A 32 9.58 -13.76 -4.00
CA ILE A 32 8.33 -14.07 -3.29
C ILE A 32 7.20 -14.38 -4.27
N ALA A 33 7.12 -13.66 -5.40
CA ALA A 33 6.13 -13.92 -6.44
C ALA A 33 6.31 -15.32 -7.05
N GLU A 34 7.54 -15.75 -7.31
CA GLU A 34 7.85 -17.10 -7.78
C GLU A 34 7.46 -18.18 -6.77
N VAL A 35 7.82 -18.01 -5.49
CA VAL A 35 7.44 -18.94 -4.42
C VAL A 35 5.93 -19.00 -4.25
N ARG A 36 5.25 -17.84 -4.29
CA ARG A 36 3.79 -17.75 -4.23
C ARG A 36 3.15 -18.50 -5.41
N LYS A 37 3.68 -18.35 -6.61
CA LYS A 37 3.23 -19.05 -7.81
C LYS A 37 3.41 -20.56 -7.68
N ALA A 38 4.57 -21.02 -7.21
CA ALA A 38 4.86 -22.43 -6.99
C ALA A 38 3.90 -23.08 -5.96
N LEU A 39 3.38 -22.31 -5.01
CA LEU A 39 2.37 -22.76 -4.05
C LEU A 39 0.93 -22.73 -4.60
N GLY A 40 0.72 -22.19 -5.80
CA GLY A 40 -0.61 -22.03 -6.41
C GLY A 40 -1.42 -20.87 -5.81
N PHE A 41 -0.75 -19.85 -5.27
CA PHE A 41 -1.38 -18.74 -4.56
C PHE A 41 -1.45 -17.43 -5.35
N GLU A 42 -0.96 -17.41 -6.59
CA GLU A 42 -0.81 -16.20 -7.42
C GLU A 42 -2.11 -15.38 -7.55
N THR A 43 -3.26 -16.03 -7.68
CA THR A 43 -4.56 -15.38 -7.86
C THR A 43 -5.25 -14.98 -6.54
N MET A 44 -5.06 -15.75 -5.47
CA MET A 44 -5.79 -15.57 -4.21
C MET A 44 -5.03 -14.73 -3.18
N VAL A 45 -3.69 -14.87 -3.13
CA VAL A 45 -2.85 -14.21 -2.14
C VAL A 45 -2.15 -13.02 -2.80
N ARG A 46 -2.59 -11.80 -2.47
CA ARG A 46 -1.95 -10.60 -3.01
C ARG A 46 -0.60 -10.32 -2.35
N ILE A 47 0.30 -9.66 -3.06
CA ILE A 47 1.47 -9.03 -2.43
C ILE A 47 1.08 -7.61 -2.08
N GLU A 48 1.13 -7.24 -0.80
CA GLU A 48 0.88 -5.88 -0.35
C GLU A 48 2.22 -5.13 -0.26
N HIS A 49 2.34 -4.06 -1.06
CA HIS A 49 3.58 -3.29 -1.21
C HIS A 49 3.32 -1.82 -0.84
N HIS A 50 3.93 -1.35 0.26
CA HIS A 50 3.82 0.04 0.68
C HIS A 50 4.65 0.95 -0.24
N ILE A 51 3.94 1.84 -0.93
CA ILE A 51 4.49 2.81 -1.89
C ILE A 51 4.89 4.08 -1.17
N THR A 52 3.97 4.62 -0.38
CA THR A 52 4.23 5.68 0.58
C THR A 52 3.82 5.20 1.96
N GLU A 53 4.47 5.77 2.96
CA GLU A 53 4.31 5.37 4.35
C GLU A 53 4.24 6.63 5.22
N THR A 54 3.70 6.54 6.43
CA THR A 54 3.60 7.71 7.31
C THR A 54 4.96 8.40 7.48
N TRP A 55 4.96 9.73 7.50
CA TRP A 55 6.20 10.51 7.56
C TRP A 55 7.03 10.18 8.81
N LYS A 56 6.37 9.91 9.94
CA LYS A 56 7.00 9.61 11.21
C LYS A 56 6.85 8.15 11.62
N SER A 57 7.73 7.73 12.53
CA SER A 57 7.59 6.58 13.45
C SER A 57 7.68 5.16 12.86
N ILE A 58 7.73 4.97 11.54
CA ILE A 58 7.74 3.61 10.93
C ILE A 58 8.88 3.36 9.93
N VAL A 59 9.23 4.32 9.07
CA VAL A 59 10.27 4.18 8.04
C VAL A 59 11.23 5.36 8.05
N ARG A 60 12.41 5.18 7.44
CA ARG A 60 13.32 6.30 7.14
C ARG A 60 12.82 7.04 5.91
N GLN A 61 12.67 8.35 6.03
CA GLN A 61 12.30 9.24 4.93
C GLN A 61 13.55 9.71 4.15
N PRO A 62 13.43 10.05 2.86
CA PRO A 62 12.21 10.00 2.03
C PRO A 62 11.83 8.56 1.66
N TYR A 63 10.54 8.22 1.76
CA TYR A 63 9.99 6.91 1.41
C TYR A 63 8.90 7.06 0.35
N ASN A 64 9.28 6.85 -0.91
CA ASN A 64 8.36 6.75 -2.05
C ASN A 64 8.90 5.69 -3.02
N ARG A 65 8.19 4.58 -3.14
CA ARG A 65 8.59 3.39 -3.91
C ARG A 65 7.74 3.21 -5.17
N ARG A 66 7.24 4.31 -5.73
CA ARG A 66 6.36 4.26 -6.90
C ARG A 66 7.08 3.74 -8.14
N GLU A 67 8.33 4.17 -8.37
CA GLU A 67 9.12 3.68 -9.51
C GLU A 67 9.37 2.17 -9.40
N GLU A 68 9.64 1.69 -8.19
CA GLU A 68 9.77 0.27 -7.89
C GLU A 68 8.49 -0.50 -8.25
N LEU A 69 7.32 -0.01 -7.84
CA LEU A 69 6.04 -0.61 -8.23
C LEU A 69 5.86 -0.64 -9.75
N VAL A 70 6.13 0.47 -10.44
CA VAL A 70 5.98 0.54 -11.91
C VAL A 70 6.85 -0.52 -12.59
N SER A 71 8.07 -0.72 -12.10
CA SER A 71 8.98 -1.73 -12.66
C SER A 71 8.57 -3.17 -12.37
N LEU A 72 7.72 -3.43 -11.37
CA LEU A 72 7.24 -4.78 -11.00
C LEU A 72 5.89 -5.11 -11.63
N ALA A 73 5.03 -4.12 -11.84
CA ALA A 73 3.62 -4.33 -12.06
C ALA A 73 3.25 -4.96 -13.43
N ASP A 74 4.18 -5.03 -14.38
CA ASP A 74 3.97 -5.72 -15.68
C ASP A 74 4.20 -7.24 -15.60
N HIS A 75 4.94 -7.74 -14.60
CA HIS A 75 5.30 -9.15 -14.50
C HIS A 75 5.06 -9.78 -13.11
N VAL A 76 4.82 -8.98 -12.07
CA VAL A 76 4.39 -9.46 -10.75
C VAL A 76 2.86 -9.36 -10.64
N ALA A 77 2.18 -10.49 -10.84
CA ALA A 77 0.72 -10.55 -10.75
C ALA A 77 0.19 -10.22 -9.33
N ASN A 78 -1.04 -9.69 -9.24
CA ASN A 78 -1.75 -9.51 -7.98
C ASN A 78 -0.92 -8.79 -6.89
N ILE A 79 -0.32 -7.66 -7.27
CA ILE A 79 0.38 -6.74 -6.38
C ILE A 79 -0.56 -5.56 -6.03
N ALA A 80 -0.65 -5.24 -4.75
CA ALA A 80 -1.47 -4.16 -4.22
C ALA A 80 -0.57 -3.03 -3.71
N ALA A 81 -0.72 -1.85 -4.31
CA ALA A 81 -0.08 -0.63 -3.86
C ALA A 81 -0.78 -0.11 -2.60
N LYS A 82 -0.04 0.05 -1.51
CA LYS A 82 -0.53 0.64 -0.25
C LYS A 82 0.07 2.01 -0.01
N HIS A 83 -0.74 2.91 0.53
CA HIS A 83 -0.35 4.28 0.85
C HIS A 83 -0.80 4.56 2.28
N GLU A 84 0.16 4.83 3.16
CA GLU A 84 -0.11 5.21 4.55
C GLU A 84 0.25 6.69 4.84
N GLY A 85 1.07 7.32 3.98
CA GLY A 85 1.38 8.75 3.99
C GLY A 85 1.24 9.42 2.63
N GLY A 86 1.44 10.73 2.58
CA GLY A 86 1.39 11.56 1.37
C GLY A 86 2.71 11.62 0.58
N GLU A 87 2.78 12.51 -0.41
CA GLU A 87 4.02 12.77 -1.14
C GLU A 87 5.08 13.42 -0.24
N VAL A 88 6.34 13.02 -0.43
CA VAL A 88 7.52 13.53 0.29
C VAL A 88 7.55 15.06 0.33
N GLU A 89 7.30 15.71 -0.81
CA GLU A 89 7.34 17.16 -0.94
C GLU A 89 6.25 17.87 -0.12
N ARG A 90 5.11 17.20 0.10
CA ARG A 90 4.02 17.72 0.94
C ARG A 90 4.32 17.48 2.41
N GLU A 91 4.55 16.21 2.78
CA GLU A 91 4.75 15.76 4.15
C GLU A 91 5.87 16.53 4.86
N LYS A 92 7.01 16.75 4.20
CA LYS A 92 8.16 17.47 4.80
C LYS A 92 7.84 18.90 5.23
N THR A 93 6.78 19.50 4.69
CA THR A 93 6.37 20.88 4.97
C THR A 93 5.15 20.98 5.89
N ARG A 94 4.49 19.86 6.19
CA ARG A 94 3.32 19.85 7.07
C ARG A 94 3.73 20.20 8.49
N GLN A 95 2.94 21.06 9.12
CA GLN A 95 3.07 21.33 10.55
C GLN A 95 2.78 20.07 11.37
N HIS A 96 1.78 19.29 10.95
CA HIS A 96 1.43 17.99 11.50
C HIS A 96 1.53 16.93 10.39
N PRO A 97 2.74 16.44 10.06
CA PRO A 97 2.91 15.41 9.04
C PRO A 97 2.31 14.08 9.52
N SER A 98 2.06 13.15 8.60
CA SER A 98 1.47 11.85 8.95
C SER A 98 2.35 11.07 9.93
N ASP A 99 1.70 10.44 10.91
CA ASP A 99 2.34 9.62 11.92
C ASP A 99 1.46 8.38 12.15
N ILE A 100 2.03 7.19 12.08
CA ILE A 100 1.30 5.95 12.36
C ILE A 100 0.75 5.94 13.79
N LEU A 101 1.37 6.69 14.71
CA LEU A 101 0.90 6.78 16.10
C LEU A 101 -0.44 7.52 16.23
N ASP A 102 -0.85 8.33 15.25
CA ASP A 102 -2.16 8.98 15.27
C ASP A 102 -3.32 7.97 15.20
N TYR A 103 -3.08 6.74 14.70
CA TYR A 103 -4.11 5.69 14.58
C TYR A 103 -4.49 5.10 15.94
N PHE A 104 -3.65 5.30 16.96
CA PHE A 104 -3.87 4.79 18.32
C PHE A 104 -4.41 5.85 19.26
N ARG A 105 -4.64 7.07 18.78
CA ARG A 105 -5.20 8.15 19.59
C ARG A 105 -6.68 7.91 19.85
N ASP A 106 -7.11 8.28 21.05
CA ASP A 106 -8.53 8.26 21.38
C ASP A 106 -9.28 9.33 20.58
N LYS A 107 -10.46 8.99 20.07
CA LYS A 107 -11.26 9.91 19.27
C LYS A 107 -11.63 11.19 20.05
N ALA A 108 -12.01 11.08 21.32
CA ALA A 108 -12.40 12.24 22.11
C ALA A 108 -11.20 13.15 22.37
N GLU A 109 -10.00 12.59 22.51
CA GLU A 109 -8.77 13.37 22.60
C GLU A 109 -8.50 14.15 21.30
N VAL A 110 -8.60 13.50 20.13
CA VAL A 110 -8.42 14.15 18.81
C VAL A 110 -9.40 15.32 18.61
N GLU A 111 -10.66 15.12 19.01
CA GLU A 111 -11.70 16.15 18.91
C GLU A 111 -11.43 17.32 19.87
N GLN A 112 -11.08 17.03 21.13
CA GLN A 112 -10.80 18.06 22.15
C GLN A 112 -9.52 18.85 21.85
N SER A 113 -8.48 18.18 21.32
CA SER A 113 -7.22 18.83 20.96
C SER A 113 -7.33 19.66 19.68
N GLY A 114 -8.46 19.57 18.94
CA GLY A 114 -8.63 20.20 17.64
C GLY A 114 -7.75 19.61 16.53
N ALA A 115 -7.30 18.35 16.64
CA ALA A 115 -6.40 17.72 15.67
C ALA A 115 -7.13 17.22 14.40
N MET A 116 -8.46 17.12 14.43
CA MET A 116 -9.26 16.58 13.32
C MET A 116 -8.96 17.22 11.94
N PRO A 117 -8.81 18.56 11.80
CA PRO A 117 -8.46 19.17 10.52
C PRO A 117 -7.10 18.74 9.98
N ALA A 118 -6.11 18.52 10.86
CA ALA A 118 -4.79 18.04 10.46
C ALA A 118 -4.86 16.58 9.99
N LEU A 119 -5.57 15.72 10.72
CA LEU A 119 -5.74 14.31 10.32
C LEU A 119 -6.50 14.17 9.00
N LEU A 120 -7.51 15.02 8.76
CA LEU A 120 -8.19 15.11 7.48
C LEU A 120 -7.22 15.51 6.35
N GLN A 121 -6.37 16.51 6.59
CA GLN A 121 -5.37 16.91 5.60
C GLN A 121 -4.39 15.78 5.28
N ASN A 122 -3.95 15.03 6.29
CA ASN A 122 -3.06 13.87 6.11
C ASN A 122 -3.73 12.78 5.27
N TYR A 123 -5.02 12.52 5.48
CA TYR A 123 -5.80 11.62 4.64
C TYR A 123 -5.89 12.09 3.18
N LEU A 124 -6.12 13.40 2.96
CA LEU A 124 -6.21 13.97 1.60
C LEU A 124 -4.86 13.88 0.87
N ASP A 125 -3.75 14.13 1.56
CA ASP A 125 -2.40 14.01 1.00
C ASP A 125 -2.06 12.56 0.63
N LYS A 126 -2.45 11.61 1.48
CA LYS A 126 -2.36 10.17 1.21
C LYS A 126 -3.17 9.77 -0.01
N HIS A 127 -4.41 10.26 -0.11
CA HIS A 127 -5.29 9.97 -1.24
C HIS A 127 -4.75 10.54 -2.56
N GLU A 128 -4.11 11.72 -2.52
CA GLU A 128 -3.40 12.25 -3.68
C GLU A 128 -2.26 11.32 -4.13
N SER A 129 -1.48 10.78 -3.20
CA SER A 129 -0.41 9.82 -3.52
C SER A 129 -0.93 8.54 -4.20
N THR A 130 -2.09 8.05 -3.76
CA THR A 130 -2.80 6.94 -4.43
C THR A 130 -3.13 7.30 -5.88
N ASN A 131 -3.69 8.50 -6.13
CA ASN A 131 -4.02 8.95 -7.48
C ASN A 131 -2.80 9.13 -8.38
N LEU A 132 -1.68 9.66 -7.83
CA LEU A 132 -0.42 9.77 -8.56
C LEU A 132 0.14 8.39 -8.94
N THR A 133 -0.03 7.41 -8.07
CA THR A 133 0.36 6.02 -8.34
C THR A 133 -0.49 5.39 -9.44
N ALA A 134 -1.82 5.59 -9.40
CA ALA A 134 -2.71 5.14 -10.46
C ALA A 134 -2.34 5.77 -11.82
N ARG A 135 -2.04 7.07 -11.83
CA ARG A 135 -1.57 7.77 -13.04
C ARG A 135 -0.28 7.17 -13.58
N ALA A 136 0.74 6.99 -12.73
CA ALA A 136 2.02 6.42 -13.13
C ALA A 136 1.88 5.02 -13.74
N LEU A 137 1.00 4.18 -13.19
CA LEU A 137 0.69 2.87 -13.77
C LEU A 137 0.05 3.02 -15.16
N THR A 138 -0.96 3.88 -15.31
CA THR A 138 -1.63 4.07 -16.61
C THR A 138 -0.76 4.68 -17.69
N GLU A 139 0.12 5.61 -17.34
CA GLU A 139 1.09 6.21 -18.27
C GLU A 139 2.09 5.17 -18.80
N ASN A 140 2.33 4.10 -18.04
CA ASN A 140 3.15 2.95 -18.44
C ASN A 140 2.33 1.81 -19.07
N GLY A 141 1.07 2.07 -19.48
CA GLY A 141 0.22 1.07 -20.15
C GLY A 141 -0.34 -0.02 -19.24
N LEU A 142 -0.18 0.12 -17.92
CA LEU A 142 -0.66 -0.85 -16.94
C LEU A 142 -2.10 -0.53 -16.54
N SER A 143 -2.98 -1.52 -16.62
CA SER A 143 -4.36 -1.39 -16.15
C SER A 143 -4.45 -1.68 -14.66
N PHE A 144 -5.28 -0.93 -13.95
CA PHE A 144 -5.69 -1.21 -12.58
C PHE A 144 -7.20 -1.49 -12.51
N VAL A 145 -7.65 -2.20 -11.49
CA VAL A 145 -9.09 -2.36 -11.23
C VAL A 145 -9.60 -1.08 -10.60
N ALA A 146 -10.19 -0.20 -11.42
CA ALA A 146 -10.82 1.02 -10.92
C ALA A 146 -12.06 0.67 -10.08
N ALA A 147 -12.38 1.49 -9.08
CA ALA A 147 -13.61 1.35 -8.30
C ALA A 147 -14.82 1.68 -9.20
N PRO A 148 -15.58 0.67 -9.70
CA PRO A 148 -16.53 0.88 -10.80
C PRO A 148 -17.76 1.71 -10.40
N LYS A 149 -17.94 1.95 -9.09
CA LYS A 149 -19.04 2.72 -8.51
C LYS A 149 -18.64 4.15 -8.10
N LEU A 150 -17.36 4.50 -8.18
CA LEU A 150 -16.86 5.79 -7.69
C LEU A 150 -16.89 6.89 -8.76
N HIS A 151 -16.80 6.51 -10.03
CA HIS A 151 -16.84 7.45 -11.16
C HIS A 151 -18.03 7.09 -12.05
N HIS A 152 -19.10 7.89 -11.99
CA HIS A 152 -20.15 7.85 -13.00
C HIS A 152 -19.55 8.28 -14.34
N ARG A 153 -19.94 7.62 -15.43
CA ARG A 153 -19.61 8.04 -16.80
C ARG A 153 -20.35 9.31 -17.16
#